data_AF-A0A453EW10-F1
#
_entry.id   AF-A0A453EW10-F1
#
_cell.length_a   1.000
_cell.length_b   1.000
_cell.length_c   1.000
_cell.angle_alpha   90.00
_cell.angle_beta   90.00
_cell.angle_gamma   90.00
#
_symmetry.space_group_name_H-M   'P 1'
#
loop_
_entity.id
_entity.type
_entity.pdbx_description
1 polymer ?
#
loop_
_entity_poly.entity_id
_entity_poly.type
_entity_poly.pdbx_seq_one_letter_code
_entity_poly.pdbx_strand_id
1 'polypeptide(L)'
;MGEAKDAEVYEEDLVDYDEEVENAVDGAAANPSVDVVKKGYVGIHSSGFRDFLLKPELLRAIQDCGFEHPSEVQHECIPQAILGMDVICQAKSGMGKTAVFVLSTLQQIDPVAGQVAALVLCHTRELAYQVC
;
A
#
# COMPACT_ATOMS: atom_id res chain seq x y z
N MET A 1 38.92 28.82 -17.83
CA MET A 1 39.07 27.45 -18.33
C MET A 1 39.02 26.55 -17.10
N GLY A 2 37.84 26.18 -16.58
CA GLY A 2 36.96 25.12 -17.09
C GLY A 2 37.52 23.77 -16.60
N GLU A 3 36.86 22.92 -15.81
CA GLU A 3 35.46 22.82 -15.36
C GLU A 3 35.43 22.17 -13.96
N ALA A 4 34.52 22.62 -13.09
CA ALA A 4 34.04 21.88 -11.93
C ALA A 4 32.61 21.46 -12.25
N LYS A 5 32.40 20.18 -12.53
CA LYS A 5 31.09 19.57 -12.75
C LYS A 5 31.06 18.38 -11.81
N ASP A 6 30.35 18.50 -10.68
CA ASP A 6 29.88 17.38 -9.85
C ASP A 6 29.05 17.89 -8.64
N ALA A 7 28.26 18.97 -8.81
CA ALA A 7 27.44 19.51 -7.73
C ALA A 7 25.99 19.88 -8.14
N GLU A 8 25.56 19.60 -9.37
CA GLU A 8 24.25 20.04 -9.88
C GLU A 8 23.18 18.93 -9.95
N VAL A 9 23.43 17.71 -9.46
CA VAL A 9 22.50 16.57 -9.68
C VAL A 9 21.51 16.34 -8.52
N TYR A 10 21.57 17.13 -7.43
CA TYR A 10 20.73 16.89 -6.25
C TYR A 10 19.60 17.91 -6.01
N GLU A 11 19.37 18.86 -6.93
CA GLU A 11 18.29 19.86 -6.78
C GLU A 11 17.02 19.58 -7.62
N GLU A 12 16.99 18.57 -8.51
CA GLU A 12 15.86 18.38 -9.45
C GLU A 12 14.68 17.51 -8.94
N ASP A 13 14.74 16.93 -7.73
CA ASP A 13 13.68 16.02 -7.22
C ASP A 13 12.81 16.64 -6.11
N LEU A 14 12.70 17.97 -6.03
CA LEU A 14 11.67 18.60 -5.21
C LEU A 14 10.34 18.60 -6.00
N VAL A 15 9.49 17.62 -5.71
CA VAL A 15 8.13 17.56 -6.25
C VAL A 15 7.29 18.65 -5.57
N ASP A 16 6.97 19.70 -6.32
CA ASP A 16 6.02 20.75 -5.92
C ASP A 16 4.62 20.13 -5.75
N TYR A 17 4.16 20.09 -4.49
CA TYR A 17 2.81 19.68 -4.12
C TYR A 17 1.86 20.87 -4.31
N ASP A 18 1.44 21.12 -5.56
CA ASP A 18 0.29 22.00 -5.80
C ASP A 18 -1.02 21.19 -5.70
N GLU A 19 -1.82 21.56 -4.69
CA GLU A 19 -3.10 20.98 -4.33
C GLU A 19 -4.21 21.34 -5.33
N GLU A 20 -4.57 20.48 -6.29
CA GLU A 20 -5.91 20.50 -6.90
C GLU A 20 -6.37 19.08 -7.29
N VAL A 21 -7.21 18.46 -6.45
CA VAL A 21 -7.96 17.24 -6.81
C VAL A 21 -9.33 17.66 -7.33
N GLU A 22 -9.45 17.90 -8.63
CA GLU A 22 -10.76 18.06 -9.28
C GLU A 22 -11.42 16.69 -9.52
N ASN A 23 -12.60 16.50 -8.92
CA ASN A 23 -13.47 15.36 -9.18
C ASN A 23 -14.09 15.48 -10.58
N ALA A 24 -13.81 14.54 -11.48
CA ALA A 24 -14.46 14.46 -12.80
C ALA A 24 -15.54 13.37 -12.83
N VAL A 25 -16.78 13.82 -13.08
CA VAL A 25 -17.99 13.03 -13.35
C VAL A 25 -18.08 12.71 -14.85
N ASP A 26 -18.59 11.51 -15.17
CA ASP A 26 -18.69 10.93 -16.52
C ASP A 26 -19.57 11.71 -17.50
N GLY A 27 -19.14 11.76 -18.77
CA GLY A 27 -19.93 12.20 -19.92
C GLY A 27 -19.26 11.88 -21.27
N ALA A 28 -19.90 11.03 -22.08
CA ALA A 28 -19.39 10.48 -23.34
C ALA A 28 -19.61 11.39 -24.58
N ALA A 29 -18.60 11.49 -25.47
CA ALA A 29 -18.73 11.61 -26.95
C ALA A 29 -17.34 11.57 -27.67
N ALA A 30 -17.25 10.82 -28.78
CA ALA A 30 -16.08 10.66 -29.67
C ALA A 30 -15.93 11.86 -30.66
N ASN A 31 -14.78 12.32 -31.20
CA ASN A 31 -13.64 11.77 -32.00
C ASN A 31 -12.66 12.95 -32.32
N PRO A 32 -11.54 12.85 -33.09
CA PRO A 32 -10.40 11.92 -33.08
C PRO A 32 -8.98 12.60 -33.05
N SER A 33 -7.95 11.82 -32.67
CA SER A 33 -6.51 11.87 -33.02
C SER A 33 -5.65 13.15 -32.88
N VAL A 34 -4.79 13.18 -31.85
CA VAL A 34 -3.38 13.65 -31.94
C VAL A 34 -2.52 12.74 -31.05
N ASP A 35 -1.54 12.06 -31.66
CA ASP A 35 -0.55 11.22 -31.00
C ASP A 35 0.40 12.08 -30.14
N VAL A 36 0.10 12.17 -28.85
CA VAL A 36 1.09 12.54 -27.83
C VAL A 36 1.42 11.26 -27.10
N VAL A 37 2.67 10.80 -27.22
CA VAL A 37 3.23 9.76 -26.36
C VAL A 37 3.29 10.32 -24.94
N LYS A 38 2.15 10.30 -24.25
CA LYS A 38 2.09 10.38 -22.81
C LYS A 38 2.73 9.09 -22.34
N LYS A 39 3.95 9.22 -21.80
CA LYS A 39 4.61 8.17 -21.04
C LYS A 39 3.69 7.87 -19.87
N GLY A 40 2.75 6.95 -20.10
CA GLY A 40 1.77 6.56 -19.11
C GLY A 40 2.54 6.14 -17.88
N TYR A 41 2.18 6.70 -16.73
CA TYR A 41 2.27 5.92 -15.51
C TYR A 41 1.55 4.62 -15.84
N VAL A 42 2.34 3.57 -16.09
CA VAL A 42 1.83 2.23 -16.34
C VAL A 42 0.88 1.99 -15.20
N GLY A 43 -0.41 1.93 -15.52
CA GLY A 43 -1.46 1.78 -14.53
C GLY A 43 -0.99 0.69 -13.60
N ILE A 44 -0.76 1.06 -12.34
CA ILE A 44 -0.54 0.09 -11.27
C ILE A 44 -1.65 -0.92 -11.53
N HIS A 45 -1.28 -2.17 -11.84
CA HIS A 45 -2.25 -3.24 -11.98
C HIS A 45 -3.26 -3.01 -10.86
N SER A 46 -4.55 -2.88 -11.17
CA SER A 46 -5.58 -2.77 -10.14
C SER A 46 -5.63 -4.12 -9.44
N SER A 47 -4.60 -4.39 -8.65
CA SER A 47 -4.35 -5.65 -8.01
C SER A 47 -5.04 -5.55 -6.67
N GLY A 48 -6.21 -6.17 -6.63
CA GLY A 48 -6.99 -6.27 -5.41
C GLY A 48 -6.32 -7.21 -4.43
N PHE A 49 -6.88 -7.31 -3.23
CA PHE A 49 -6.38 -8.22 -2.19
C PHE A 49 -6.29 -9.70 -2.63
N ARG A 50 -7.00 -10.10 -3.69
CA ARG A 50 -6.95 -11.45 -4.27
C ARG A 50 -5.57 -11.80 -4.84
N ASP A 51 -4.81 -10.81 -5.26
CA ASP A 51 -3.49 -11.02 -5.88
C ASP A 51 -2.41 -11.31 -4.84
N PHE A 52 -2.69 -11.06 -3.56
CA PHE A 52 -1.83 -11.45 -2.44
C PHE A 52 -1.91 -12.94 -2.08
N LEU A 53 -2.78 -13.72 -2.74
CA LEU A 53 -2.93 -15.16 -2.52
C LEU A 53 -3.20 -15.53 -1.05
N LEU A 54 -3.98 -14.69 -0.36
CA LEU A 54 -4.38 -14.92 1.04
C LEU A 54 -5.35 -16.10 1.17
N LYS A 55 -5.42 -16.67 2.38
CA LYS A 55 -6.41 -17.68 2.75
C LYS A 55 -7.83 -17.20 2.40
N PRO A 56 -8.73 -18.08 1.89
CA PRO A 56 -10.08 -17.68 1.46
C PRO A 56 -10.89 -16.97 2.54
N GLU A 57 -10.76 -17.37 3.80
CA GLU A 57 -11.41 -16.76 4.95
C GLU A 57 -10.95 -15.31 5.20
N LEU A 58 -9.68 -14.99 4.92
CA LEU A 58 -9.17 -13.62 5.02
C LEU A 58 -9.72 -12.75 3.89
N LEU A 59 -9.74 -13.26 2.66
CA LEU A 59 -10.33 -12.52 1.52
C LEU A 59 -11.80 -12.20 1.75
N ARG A 60 -12.55 -13.14 2.34
CA ARG A 60 -13.94 -12.90 2.74
C ARG A 60 -14.04 -11.81 3.80
N ALA A 61 -13.24 -11.89 4.87
CA ALA A 61 -13.25 -10.89 5.93
C ALA A 61 -12.87 -9.48 5.43
N ILE A 62 -11.90 -9.38 4.52
CA ILE A 62 -11.51 -8.12 3.86
C ILE A 62 -12.71 -7.51 3.13
N GLN A 63 -13.45 -8.31 2.38
CA GLN A 63 -14.64 -7.87 1.66
C GLN A 63 -15.77 -7.47 2.63
N ASP A 64 -16.02 -8.26 3.68
CA ASP A 64 -17.03 -7.97 4.70
C ASP A 64 -16.74 -6.66 5.45
N CYS A 65 -15.45 -6.30 5.61
CA CYS A 65 -15.00 -5.02 6.15
C CYS A 65 -15.08 -3.84 5.16
N GLY A 66 -15.43 -4.08 3.89
CA GLY A 66 -15.55 -3.04 2.86
C GLY A 66 -14.22 -2.57 2.27
N PHE A 67 -13.15 -3.36 2.38
CA PHE A 67 -11.87 -3.04 1.73
C PHE A 67 -11.89 -3.50 0.27
N GLU A 68 -11.85 -2.55 -0.66
CA GLU A 68 -11.90 -2.84 -2.11
C GLU A 68 -10.49 -2.86 -2.74
N HIS A 69 -9.70 -1.83 -2.44
CA HIS A 69 -8.36 -1.65 -3.00
C HIS A 69 -7.30 -1.55 -1.88
N PRO A 70 -6.20 -2.30 -1.96
CA PRO A 70 -5.10 -2.13 -1.02
C PRO A 70 -4.44 -0.77 -1.18
N SER A 71 -3.99 -0.19 -0.07
CA SER A 71 -3.17 1.03 -0.10
C SER A 71 -1.75 0.73 -0.59
N GLU A 72 -1.00 1.75 -0.97
CA GLU A 72 0.39 1.61 -1.44
C GLU A 72 1.26 0.84 -0.43
N VAL A 73 1.17 1.18 0.86
CA VAL A 73 1.95 0.47 1.90
C VAL A 73 1.53 -0.99 2.05
N GLN A 74 0.27 -1.33 1.78
CA GLN A 74 -0.20 -2.71 1.80
C GLN A 74 0.32 -3.48 0.58
N HIS A 75 0.32 -2.84 -0.58
CA HIS A 75 0.85 -3.40 -1.82
C HIS A 75 2.33 -3.75 -1.72
N GLU A 76 3.12 -2.85 -1.15
CA GLU A 76 4.56 -3.05 -0.99
C GLU A 76 4.89 -4.07 0.11
N CYS A 77 4.18 -4.01 1.25
CA CYS A 77 4.58 -4.78 2.42
C CYS A 77 3.95 -6.18 2.51
N ILE A 78 2.67 -6.36 2.15
CA ILE A 78 1.97 -7.65 2.35
C ILE A 78 2.66 -8.80 1.62
N PRO A 79 3.05 -8.68 0.33
CA PRO A 79 3.66 -9.79 -0.39
C PRO A 79 4.96 -10.30 0.25
N GLN A 80 5.78 -9.42 0.83
CA GLN A 80 7.01 -9.82 1.52
C GLN A 80 6.69 -10.35 2.93
N ALA A 81 5.78 -9.69 3.65
CA ALA A 81 5.44 -10.04 5.02
C ALA A 81 4.79 -11.43 5.13
N ILE A 82 3.95 -11.84 4.18
CA ILE A 82 3.32 -13.18 4.17
C ILE A 82 4.32 -14.31 3.92
N LEU A 83 5.50 -14.00 3.39
CA LEU A 83 6.60 -14.96 3.20
C LEU A 83 7.46 -15.11 4.47
N GLY A 84 7.10 -14.44 5.57
CA GLY A 84 7.82 -14.48 6.83
C GLY A 84 9.11 -13.65 6.83
N MET A 85 9.21 -12.67 5.92
CA MET A 85 10.34 -11.75 5.88
C MET A 85 10.18 -10.64 6.92
N ASP A 86 11.31 -10.20 7.49
CA ASP A 86 11.33 -9.01 8.33
C ASP A 86 11.08 -7.75 7.48
N VAL A 87 10.12 -6.93 7.91
CA VAL A 87 9.71 -5.73 7.19
C VAL A 87 9.89 -4.50 8.06
N ILE A 88 10.63 -3.52 7.55
CA ILE A 88 10.65 -2.15 8.08
C ILE A 88 9.77 -1.30 7.18
N CYS A 89 8.71 -0.75 7.75
CA CYS A 89 7.71 0.02 7.03
C CYS A 89 7.53 1.40 7.65
N GLN A 90 7.71 2.45 6.86
CA GLN A 90 7.39 3.83 7.23
C GLN A 90 6.28 4.37 6.34
N ALA A 91 5.15 4.75 6.94
CA ALA A 91 4.05 5.40 6.22
C ALA A 91 3.29 6.35 7.15
N LYS A 92 2.55 7.30 6.56
CA LYS A 92 1.69 8.24 7.30
C LYS A 92 0.62 7.50 8.12
N SER A 93 0.10 8.15 9.16
CA SER A 93 -1.04 7.61 9.92
C SER A 93 -2.25 7.43 9.00
N GLY A 94 -3.09 6.43 9.27
CA GLY A 94 -4.28 6.15 8.46
C GLY A 94 -4.03 5.40 7.14
N MET A 95 -2.78 5.20 6.70
CA MET A 95 -2.48 4.49 5.44
C MET A 95 -2.69 2.95 5.48
N GLY A 96 -3.26 2.41 6.55
CA GLY A 96 -3.56 0.97 6.63
C GLY A 96 -2.38 0.07 7.04
N LYS A 97 -1.34 0.61 7.69
CA LYS A 97 -0.22 -0.17 8.25
C LYS A 97 -0.66 -1.30 9.19
N THR A 98 -1.74 -1.08 9.95
CA THR A 98 -2.29 -2.11 10.84
C THR A 98 -2.74 -3.35 10.08
N ALA A 99 -3.42 -3.16 8.96
CA ALA A 99 -3.87 -4.27 8.13
C ALA A 99 -2.68 -5.09 7.57
N VAL A 100 -1.52 -4.46 7.33
CA VAL A 100 -0.32 -5.16 6.86
C VAL A 100 0.07 -6.28 7.83
N PHE A 101 0.33 -5.94 9.10
CA PHE A 101 0.78 -6.96 10.05
C PHE A 101 -0.36 -7.88 10.49
N VAL A 102 -1.61 -7.41 10.56
CA VAL A 102 -2.77 -8.26 10.91
C VAL A 102 -2.98 -9.33 9.85
N LEU A 103 -3.10 -8.94 8.57
CA LEU A 103 -3.31 -9.89 7.48
C LEU A 103 -2.12 -10.84 7.33
N SER A 104 -0.90 -10.32 7.41
CA SER A 104 0.30 -11.15 7.24
C SER A 104 0.48 -12.15 8.39
N THR A 105 0.14 -11.77 9.62
CA THR A 105 0.19 -12.67 10.78
C THR A 105 -0.88 -13.75 10.67
N LEU A 106 -2.13 -13.38 10.36
CA LEU A 106 -3.22 -14.36 10.21
C LEU A 106 -3.03 -15.29 9.02
N GLN A 107 -2.35 -14.83 7.97
CA GLN A 107 -1.98 -15.67 6.84
C GLN A 107 -1.01 -16.78 7.26
N GLN A 108 -0.05 -16.47 8.14
CA GLN A 108 1.01 -17.39 8.53
C GLN A 108 0.70 -18.27 9.74
N ILE A 109 -0.21 -17.83 10.61
CA ILE A 109 -0.52 -18.53 11.86
C ILE A 109 -1.12 -19.92 11.59
N ASP A 110 -0.60 -20.91 12.30
CA ASP A 110 -1.21 -22.22 12.52
C ASP A 110 -1.56 -22.32 14.02
N PRO A 111 -2.84 -22.14 14.41
CA PRO A 111 -3.21 -21.97 15.80
C PRO A 111 -3.09 -23.28 16.59
N VAL A 112 -2.26 -23.26 17.65
CA VAL A 112 -2.13 -24.35 18.61
C VAL A 112 -2.79 -23.95 19.93
N ALA A 113 -3.71 -24.79 20.42
CA ALA A 113 -4.46 -24.50 21.64
C ALA A 113 -3.52 -24.25 22.84
N GLY A 114 -3.72 -23.13 23.54
CA GLY A 114 -2.94 -22.74 24.71
C GLY A 114 -1.56 -22.13 24.39
N GLN A 115 -1.23 -21.88 23.12
CA GLN A 115 0.02 -21.22 22.73
C GLN A 115 -0.22 -19.84 22.14
N VAL A 116 0.67 -18.90 22.48
CA VAL A 116 0.71 -17.57 21.86
C VAL A 116 1.58 -17.66 20.61
N ALA A 117 0.99 -17.44 19.43
CA ALA A 117 1.70 -17.54 18.16
C ALA A 117 2.17 -16.19 17.59
N ALA A 118 1.63 -15.07 18.10
CA ALA A 118 2.02 -13.72 17.68
C ALA A 118 1.93 -12.73 18.85
N LEU A 119 2.81 -11.73 18.84
CA LEU A 119 2.84 -10.63 19.80
C LEU A 119 2.92 -9.30 19.05
N VAL A 120 1.96 -8.40 19.31
CA VAL A 120 1.96 -7.04 18.76
C VAL A 120 2.23 -6.07 19.90
N LEU A 121 3.24 -5.22 19.73
CA LEU A 121 3.61 -4.18 20.69
C LEU A 121 3.20 -2.81 20.15
N CYS A 122 2.66 -1.97 21.02
CA CYS A 122 2.25 -0.60 20.69
C CYS A 122 2.52 0.33 21.88
N HIS A 123 2.58 1.64 21.61
CA HIS A 123 3.02 2.62 22.60
C HIS A 123 1.91 3.10 23.55
N THR A 124 0.63 2.93 23.18
CA THR A 124 -0.54 3.33 23.98
C THR A 124 -1.54 2.19 24.11
N ARG A 125 -2.30 2.21 25.21
CA ARG A 125 -3.34 1.23 25.49
C ARG A 125 -4.51 1.36 24.53
N GLU A 126 -4.83 2.58 24.15
CA GLU A 126 -5.91 2.92 23.21
C GLU A 126 -5.61 2.33 21.83
N LEU A 127 -4.36 2.41 21.38
CA LEU A 127 -3.93 1.79 20.13
C LEU A 127 -3.98 0.25 20.22
N ALA A 128 -3.58 -0.32 21.37
CA ALA A 128 -3.71 -1.77 21.59
C ALA A 128 -5.16 -2.24 21.41
N TYR A 129 -6.11 -1.50 21.97
CA TYR A 129 -7.54 -1.80 21.89
C TYR A 129 -8.14 -1.60 20.48
N GLN A 130 -7.54 -0.74 19.66
CA GLN A 130 -7.97 -0.59 18.26
C GLN A 130 -7.45 -1.72 17.37
N VAL A 131 -6.33 -2.33 17.74
CA VAL A 131 -5.69 -3.41 16.97
C VAL A 131 -6.26 -4.79 17.34
N CYS A 132 -6.63 -5.01 18.60
CA CYS A 132 -7.07 -6.30 19.16
C CYS A 132 -8.50 -6.23 19.68
#